data_AF-A0A127Q7V8-F1
#
_entry.id   AF-A0A127Q7V8-F1
#
_cell.length_a   1.000
_cell.length_b   1.000
_cell.length_c   1.000
_cell.angle_alpha   90.00
_cell.angle_beta   90.00
_cell.angle_gamma   90.00
#
_symmetry.space_group_name_H-M   'P 1'
#
loop_
_entity.id
_entity.type
_entity.pdbx_description
1 polymer ?
#
loop_
_entity_poly.entity_id
_entity_poly.type
_entity_poly.pdbx_seq_one_letter_code
_entity_poly.pdbx_strand_id
1 'polypeptide(L)'
;MSTYRQDTDNKSFFTKVDTYHGAVAMTRVTAKVFAIVGALQLLTALFTLSIIRSPAIFFDCVVNLACAYCIYRFHSRIASLVALTLAAVTLLFALVGGVGPIAIMFSLLAMWGGARALEATVKLHASLASPPCPSRTLKNFAFALLTVISAFAVIYSLAVLPPSRTEQNMARHMEIDVFALMNRDRVKVLQEDSVARYGFVTMVVIVSQQGWGTVLKPGTEELLLVRGWKKYQGRNDVYCKEGAQLSFTQTMHKNEGAVRVNMIYDHSSQQACEAERGT
;
A
#
# COMPACT_ATOMS: atom_id res chain seq x y z
N MET A 1 -26.76 39.61 -32.71
CA MET A 1 -25.31 39.48 -32.52
C MET A 1 -25.08 39.26 -31.02
N SER A 2 -24.99 38.00 -30.57
CA SER A 2 -24.84 37.71 -29.13
C SER A 2 -23.36 37.79 -28.78
N THR A 3 -23.01 38.69 -27.87
CA THR A 3 -21.64 38.88 -27.37
C THR A 3 -21.28 37.71 -26.47
N TYR A 4 -20.38 36.85 -26.97
CA TYR A 4 -19.77 35.77 -26.21
C TYR A 4 -18.81 36.40 -25.19
N ARG A 5 -19.26 36.59 -23.95
CA ARG A 5 -18.43 37.07 -22.85
C ARG A 5 -17.44 35.95 -22.48
N GLN A 6 -16.20 36.07 -22.95
CA GLN A 6 -15.07 35.31 -22.40
C GLN A 6 -14.81 35.86 -20.99
N ASP A 7 -15.50 35.30 -19.99
CA ASP A 7 -15.08 35.47 -18.60
C ASP A 7 -13.76 34.71 -18.43
N THR A 8 -12.68 35.47 -18.29
CA THR A 8 -11.33 35.01 -17.99
C THR A 8 -11.27 34.37 -16.59
N ASP A 9 -11.65 33.10 -16.56
CA ASP A 9 -10.94 31.95 -15.99
C ASP A 9 -10.07 32.10 -14.72
N ASN A 10 -10.46 32.93 -13.76
CA ASN A 10 -10.03 32.79 -12.35
C ASN A 10 -11.06 31.99 -11.54
N LYS A 11 -11.45 30.81 -12.05
CA LYS A 11 -12.36 29.90 -11.33
C LYS A 11 -11.60 29.19 -10.21
N SER A 12 -11.67 29.76 -9.01
CA SER A 12 -11.23 29.12 -7.78
C SER A 12 -11.75 27.68 -7.69
N PHE A 13 -10.87 26.73 -7.38
CA PHE A 13 -11.18 25.29 -7.24
C PHE A 13 -12.32 24.98 -6.25
N PHE A 14 -12.70 25.95 -5.41
CA PHE A 14 -13.75 25.85 -4.40
C PHE A 14 -15.07 26.53 -4.79
N THR A 15 -15.19 27.07 -6.01
CA THR A 15 -16.45 27.69 -6.44
C THR A 15 -17.60 26.68 -6.55
N LYS A 16 -18.80 27.16 -6.20
CA LYS A 16 -20.04 26.40 -6.28
C LYS A 16 -20.37 26.14 -7.75
N VAL A 17 -20.74 24.92 -8.10
CA VAL A 17 -21.01 24.53 -9.49
C VAL A 17 -22.45 24.91 -9.83
N ASP A 18 -22.74 26.15 -10.21
CA ASP A 18 -24.13 26.59 -10.39
C ASP A 18 -24.60 26.59 -11.87
N THR A 19 -23.68 26.41 -12.81
CA THR A 19 -23.98 26.46 -14.25
C THR A 19 -23.62 25.14 -14.96
N TYR A 20 -24.31 24.84 -16.06
CA TYR A 20 -24.02 23.68 -16.91
C TYR A 20 -22.56 23.68 -17.41
N HIS A 21 -22.09 24.81 -17.93
CA HIS A 21 -20.70 24.96 -18.38
C HIS A 21 -19.69 24.80 -17.23
N GLY A 22 -20.02 25.31 -16.04
CA GLY A 22 -19.23 25.08 -14.83
C GLY A 22 -19.15 23.60 -14.46
N ALA A 23 -20.24 22.86 -14.59
CA ALA A 23 -20.28 21.43 -14.30
C ALA A 23 -19.45 20.61 -15.30
N VAL A 24 -19.55 20.88 -16.59
CA VAL A 24 -18.68 20.24 -17.60
C VAL A 24 -17.20 20.55 -17.33
N ALA A 25 -16.85 21.81 -17.07
CA ALA A 25 -15.48 22.18 -16.73
C ALA A 25 -14.98 21.42 -15.49
N MET A 26 -15.81 21.30 -14.46
CA MET A 26 -15.45 20.60 -13.23
C MET A 26 -15.24 19.09 -13.45
N THR A 27 -16.05 18.43 -14.28
CA THR A 27 -15.82 17.02 -14.64
C THR A 27 -14.50 16.81 -15.36
N ARG A 28 -14.07 17.76 -16.21
CA ARG A 28 -12.77 17.69 -16.89
C ARG A 28 -11.61 17.91 -15.93
N VAL A 29 -11.74 18.86 -15.00
CA VAL A 29 -10.72 19.12 -13.97
C VAL A 29 -10.56 17.90 -13.06
N THR A 30 -11.67 17.33 -12.59
CA THR A 30 -11.64 16.14 -11.73
C THR A 30 -11.07 14.92 -12.46
N ALA A 31 -11.41 14.70 -13.73
CA ALA A 31 -10.78 13.65 -14.53
C ALA A 31 -9.25 13.83 -14.63
N LYS A 32 -8.75 15.06 -14.81
CA LYS A 32 -7.30 15.33 -14.79
C LYS A 32 -6.69 14.99 -13.43
N VAL A 33 -7.37 15.30 -12.32
CA VAL A 33 -6.90 14.95 -10.97
C VAL A 33 -6.75 13.44 -10.82
N PHE A 34 -7.76 12.65 -11.20
CA PHE A 34 -7.67 11.19 -11.15
C PHE A 34 -6.57 10.65 -12.08
N ALA A 35 -6.38 11.25 -13.26
CA ALA A 35 -5.29 10.85 -14.16
C ALA A 35 -3.91 11.16 -13.57
N ILE A 36 -3.73 12.32 -12.93
CA ILE A 36 -2.48 12.71 -12.26
C ILE A 36 -2.20 11.77 -11.06
N VAL A 37 -3.21 11.50 -10.23
CA VAL A 37 -3.07 10.57 -9.10
C VAL A 37 -2.70 9.18 -9.60
N GLY A 38 -3.39 8.66 -10.61
CA GLY A 38 -3.07 7.37 -11.22
C GLY A 38 -1.66 7.34 -11.81
N ALA A 39 -1.23 8.40 -12.50
CA ALA A 39 0.12 8.50 -13.06
C ALA A 39 1.21 8.54 -11.97
N LEU A 40 0.99 9.29 -10.89
CA LEU A 40 1.91 9.31 -9.74
C LEU A 40 1.98 7.95 -9.05
N GLN A 41 0.85 7.27 -8.88
CA GLN A 41 0.80 5.90 -8.35
C GLN A 41 1.58 4.92 -9.25
N LEU A 42 1.43 5.03 -10.57
CA LEU A 42 2.20 4.23 -11.53
C LEU A 42 3.70 4.46 -11.39
N LEU A 43 4.12 5.73 -11.32
CA LEU A 43 5.53 6.08 -11.10
C LEU A 43 6.04 5.50 -9.79
N THR A 44 5.28 5.61 -8.69
CA THR A 44 5.70 5.01 -7.42
C THR A 44 5.81 3.48 -7.51
N ALA A 45 4.90 2.81 -8.22
CA ALA A 45 4.96 1.36 -8.42
C ALA A 45 6.20 0.95 -9.23
N LEU A 46 6.56 1.73 -10.26
CA LEU A 46 7.75 1.50 -11.09
C LEU A 46 9.04 1.74 -10.30
N PHE A 47 9.16 2.87 -9.60
CA PHE A 47 10.38 3.23 -8.85
C PHE A 47 10.68 2.29 -7.68
N THR A 48 9.66 1.73 -7.05
CA THR A 48 9.85 0.85 -5.89
C THR A 48 10.00 -0.63 -6.27
N LEU A 49 10.02 -0.97 -7.58
CA LEU A 49 9.93 -2.36 -8.06
C LEU A 49 8.75 -3.14 -7.45
N SER A 50 7.74 -2.41 -6.97
CA SER A 50 6.61 -2.96 -6.21
C SER A 50 5.57 -3.64 -7.08
N ILE A 51 5.72 -3.63 -8.41
CA ILE A 51 4.78 -4.33 -9.31
C ILE A 51 4.70 -5.83 -8.94
N ILE A 52 5.83 -6.44 -8.55
CA ILE A 52 5.87 -7.84 -8.13
C ILE A 52 5.47 -7.98 -6.64
N ARG A 53 5.90 -7.05 -5.79
CA ARG A 53 5.69 -7.12 -4.33
C ARG A 53 4.31 -6.66 -3.84
N SER A 54 3.62 -5.83 -4.62
CA SER A 54 2.34 -5.22 -4.22
C SER A 54 1.47 -4.93 -5.45
N PRO A 55 0.79 -5.95 -5.99
CA PRO A 55 -0.12 -5.79 -7.14
C PRO A 55 -1.27 -4.81 -6.86
N ALA A 56 -1.58 -4.56 -5.59
CA ALA A 56 -2.61 -3.63 -5.16
C ALA A 56 -2.37 -2.18 -5.65
N ILE A 57 -1.12 -1.69 -5.63
CA ILE A 57 -0.79 -0.31 -6.05
C ILE A 57 -1.01 -0.14 -7.56
N PHE A 58 -0.58 -1.14 -8.34
CA PHE A 58 -0.78 -1.13 -9.79
C PHE A 58 -2.26 -1.19 -10.16
N PHE A 59 -3.04 -2.00 -9.44
CA PHE A 59 -4.48 -2.08 -9.66
C PHE A 59 -5.19 -0.76 -9.33
N ASP A 60 -4.89 -0.12 -8.19
CA ASP A 60 -5.47 1.17 -7.82
C ASP A 60 -5.17 2.26 -8.87
N CYS A 61 -3.95 2.25 -9.41
CA CYS A 61 -3.57 3.10 -10.55
C CYS A 61 -4.47 2.86 -11.78
N VAL A 62 -4.63 1.60 -12.22
CA VAL A 62 -5.45 1.25 -13.39
C VAL A 62 -6.90 1.70 -13.19
N VAL A 63 -7.45 1.50 -12.00
CA VAL A 63 -8.82 1.90 -11.69
C VAL A 63 -8.97 3.42 -11.69
N ASN A 64 -8.04 4.17 -11.09
CA ASN A 64 -8.04 5.63 -11.12
C ASN A 64 -7.98 6.17 -12.55
N LEU A 65 -7.16 5.57 -13.43
CA LEU A 65 -7.09 5.93 -14.84
C LEU A 65 -8.38 5.59 -15.60
N ALA A 66 -8.99 4.42 -15.32
CA ALA A 66 -10.26 4.03 -15.91
C ALA A 66 -11.41 4.97 -15.49
N CYS A 67 -11.47 5.32 -14.20
CA CYS A 67 -12.40 6.31 -13.66
C CYS A 67 -12.18 7.69 -14.30
N ALA A 68 -10.93 8.15 -14.41
CA ALA A 68 -10.60 9.41 -15.09
C ALA A 68 -11.13 9.42 -16.53
N TYR A 69 -10.86 8.37 -17.30
CA TYR A 69 -11.34 8.23 -18.67
C TYR A 69 -12.88 8.23 -18.74
N CYS A 70 -13.55 7.47 -17.86
CA CYS A 70 -15.01 7.37 -17.86
C CYS A 70 -15.68 8.69 -17.48
N ILE A 71 -15.15 9.41 -16.49
CA ILE A 71 -15.64 10.74 -16.08
C ILE A 71 -15.44 11.74 -17.21
N TYR A 72 -14.25 11.74 -17.84
CA TYR A 72 -13.93 12.64 -18.94
C TYR A 72 -14.81 12.42 -20.17
N ARG A 73 -15.00 11.16 -20.58
CA ARG A 73 -15.65 10.82 -21.86
C ARG A 73 -17.17 10.76 -21.76
N PHE A 74 -17.69 10.17 -20.68
CA PHE A 74 -19.11 9.84 -20.55
C PHE A 74 -19.84 10.72 -19.53
N HIS A 75 -19.14 11.52 -18.73
CA HIS A 75 -19.74 12.31 -17.65
C HIS A 75 -20.64 11.46 -16.73
N SER A 76 -20.23 10.20 -16.50
CA SER A 76 -21.05 9.18 -15.82
C SER A 76 -21.14 9.43 -14.32
N ARG A 77 -22.37 9.52 -13.79
CA ARG A 77 -22.61 9.62 -12.33
C ARG A 77 -22.09 8.41 -11.57
N ILE A 78 -22.26 7.22 -12.15
CA ILE A 78 -21.82 5.96 -11.54
C ILE A 78 -20.29 5.95 -11.43
N ALA A 79 -19.58 6.37 -12.48
CA ALA A 79 -18.13 6.44 -12.45
C ALA A 79 -17.61 7.39 -11.36
N SER A 80 -18.27 8.55 -11.17
CA SER A 80 -17.94 9.48 -10.09
C SER A 80 -18.21 8.92 -8.70
N LEU A 81 -19.36 8.23 -8.51
CA LEU A 81 -19.70 7.58 -7.25
C LEU A 81 -18.68 6.49 -6.89
N VAL A 82 -18.30 5.67 -7.88
CA VAL A 82 -17.29 4.62 -7.74
C VAL A 82 -15.96 5.20 -7.33
N ALA A 83 -15.49 6.21 -8.07
CA ALA A 83 -14.22 6.85 -7.80
C ALA A 83 -14.19 7.43 -6.38
N LEU A 84 -15.30 8.03 -5.92
CA LEU A 84 -15.46 8.50 -4.55
C LEU A 84 -15.42 7.36 -3.52
N THR A 85 -16.18 6.28 -3.74
CA THR A 85 -16.20 5.13 -2.82
C THR A 85 -14.85 4.44 -2.72
N LEU A 86 -14.15 4.27 -3.84
CA LEU A 86 -12.81 3.70 -3.87
C LEU A 86 -11.82 4.59 -3.13
N ALA A 87 -11.84 5.91 -3.39
CA ALA A 87 -10.98 6.84 -2.67
C ALA A 87 -11.22 6.82 -1.15
N ALA A 88 -12.48 6.71 -0.72
CA ALA A 88 -12.82 6.58 0.70
C ALA A 88 -12.31 5.26 1.31
N VAL A 89 -12.44 4.14 0.58
CA VAL A 89 -11.92 2.84 1.01
C VAL A 89 -10.39 2.86 1.07
N THR A 90 -9.71 3.40 0.06
CA THR A 90 -8.25 3.55 0.03
C THR A 90 -7.76 4.45 1.17
N LEU A 91 -8.49 5.53 1.50
CA LEU A 91 -8.19 6.38 2.66
C LEU A 91 -8.30 5.61 3.98
N LEU A 92 -9.38 4.84 4.17
CA LEU A 92 -9.57 4.03 5.38
C LEU A 92 -8.43 3.02 5.54
N PHE A 93 -8.03 2.35 4.46
CA PHE A 93 -6.88 1.45 4.48
C PHE A 93 -5.57 2.17 4.73
N ALA A 94 -5.38 3.38 4.21
CA ALA A 94 -4.18 4.17 4.49
C ALA A 94 -4.07 4.51 5.98
N LEU A 95 -5.19 4.86 6.62
CA LEU A 95 -5.26 5.20 8.04
C LEU A 95 -5.09 3.98 8.95
N VAL A 96 -5.74 2.86 8.66
CA VAL A 96 -5.70 1.65 9.51
C VAL A 96 -4.44 0.82 9.24
N GLY A 97 -4.01 0.74 7.99
CA GLY A 97 -2.90 -0.10 7.55
C GLY A 97 -1.52 0.52 7.77
N GLY A 98 -1.44 1.75 8.26
CA GLY A 98 -0.18 2.49 8.43
C GLY A 98 0.52 2.78 7.10
N VAL A 99 -0.24 2.96 6.02
CA VAL A 99 0.32 3.27 4.70
C VAL A 99 0.80 4.71 4.77
N GLY A 100 2.07 4.98 4.42
CA GLY A 100 2.74 6.24 4.68
C GLY A 100 1.97 7.50 4.21
N PRO A 101 2.36 8.70 4.68
CA PRO A 101 1.59 9.95 4.53
C PRO A 101 1.25 10.31 3.07
N ILE A 102 2.06 9.85 2.11
CA ILE A 102 1.82 10.03 0.66
C ILE A 102 0.52 9.34 0.21
N ALA A 103 0.23 8.14 0.70
CA ALA A 103 -0.99 7.40 0.35
C ALA A 103 -2.25 8.10 0.89
N ILE A 104 -2.16 8.64 2.11
CA ILE A 104 -3.23 9.46 2.72
C ILE A 104 -3.49 10.69 1.84
N MET A 105 -2.43 11.39 1.42
CA MET A 105 -2.54 12.57 0.56
C MET A 105 -3.22 12.25 -0.78
N PHE A 106 -2.83 11.17 -1.47
CA PHE A 106 -3.47 10.76 -2.73
C PHE A 106 -4.94 10.39 -2.54
N SER A 107 -5.26 9.69 -1.45
CA SER A 107 -6.64 9.28 -1.16
C SER A 107 -7.53 10.50 -0.87
N LEU A 108 -7.03 11.51 -0.14
CA LEU A 108 -7.76 12.76 0.10
C LEU A 108 -8.00 13.55 -1.18
N LEU A 109 -7.00 13.65 -2.07
CA LEU A 109 -7.13 14.31 -3.37
C LEU A 109 -8.15 13.59 -4.26
N ALA A 110 -8.09 12.26 -4.32
CA ALA A 110 -9.05 11.44 -5.06
C ALA A 110 -10.47 11.55 -4.48
N MET A 111 -10.62 11.60 -3.16
CA MET A 111 -11.91 11.75 -2.49
C MET A 111 -12.53 13.11 -2.76
N TRP A 112 -11.74 14.18 -2.69
CA TRP A 112 -12.17 15.53 -3.09
C TRP A 112 -12.58 15.57 -4.58
N GLY A 113 -11.76 15.00 -5.45
CA GLY A 113 -12.04 14.91 -6.89
C GLY A 113 -13.33 14.13 -7.19
N GLY A 114 -13.55 13.00 -6.50
CA GLY A 114 -14.73 12.17 -6.63
C GLY A 114 -16.01 12.87 -6.18
N ALA A 115 -15.97 13.55 -5.03
CA ALA A 115 -17.10 14.30 -4.51
C ALA A 115 -17.52 15.44 -5.46
N ARG A 116 -16.54 16.17 -6.02
CA ARG A 116 -16.79 17.24 -6.99
C ARG A 116 -17.27 16.72 -8.34
N ALA A 117 -16.75 15.59 -8.81
CA ALA A 117 -17.22 14.93 -10.02
C ALA A 117 -18.68 14.45 -9.84
N LEU A 118 -19.02 13.92 -8.68
CA LEU A 118 -20.37 13.49 -8.36
C LEU A 118 -21.35 14.65 -8.35
N GLU A 119 -21.01 15.75 -7.66
CA GLU A 119 -21.82 16.98 -7.64
C GLU A 119 -22.07 17.50 -9.08
N ALA A 120 -21.01 17.62 -9.88
CA ALA A 120 -21.10 18.11 -11.24
C ALA A 120 -21.94 17.20 -12.14
N THR A 121 -21.74 15.89 -12.07
CA THR A 121 -22.49 14.92 -12.89
C THR A 121 -23.96 14.83 -12.51
N VAL A 122 -24.31 14.98 -11.22
CA VAL A 122 -25.71 15.11 -10.77
C VAL A 122 -26.35 16.37 -11.35
N LYS A 123 -25.67 17.52 -11.25
CA LYS A 123 -26.18 18.80 -11.77
C LYS A 123 -26.34 18.80 -13.30
N LEU A 124 -25.40 18.22 -14.04
CA LEU A 124 -25.49 18.11 -15.51
C LEU A 124 -26.77 17.42 -15.96
N HIS A 125 -27.18 16.38 -15.24
CA HIS A 125 -28.37 15.62 -15.60
C HIS A 125 -29.66 16.12 -14.94
N ALA A 126 -29.57 16.88 -13.84
CA ALA A 126 -30.74 17.52 -13.24
C ALA A 126 -31.20 18.75 -14.05
N SER A 127 -30.26 19.47 -14.67
CA SER A 127 -30.54 20.63 -15.53
C SER A 127 -31.07 20.27 -16.93
N LEU A 128 -30.90 19.01 -17.36
CA LEU A 128 -31.38 18.50 -18.65
C LEU A 128 -32.55 17.55 -18.41
N ALA A 129 -33.71 18.10 -18.07
CA ALA A 129 -34.96 17.34 -17.97
C ALA A 129 -35.44 16.93 -19.39
N SER A 130 -34.85 15.88 -19.94
CA SER A 130 -35.46 15.07 -21.00
C SER A 130 -35.36 13.58 -20.60
N PRO A 131 -36.37 12.75 -20.97
CA PRO A 131 -36.57 11.46 -20.34
C PRO A 131 -35.38 10.50 -20.58
N PRO A 132 -35.04 9.66 -19.59
CA PRO A 132 -33.85 8.82 -19.66
C PRO A 132 -34.06 7.68 -20.66
N CYS A 133 -33.24 7.63 -21.72
CA CYS A 133 -32.86 6.39 -22.36
C CYS A 133 -31.34 6.43 -22.55
N PRO A 134 -30.57 5.63 -21.79
CA PRO A 134 -30.40 4.23 -22.16
C PRO A 134 -30.29 3.28 -20.95
N SER A 135 -31.36 2.55 -20.62
CA SER A 135 -31.38 1.59 -19.50
C SER A 135 -30.48 0.36 -19.72
N ARG A 136 -30.13 0.04 -20.97
CA ARG A 136 -29.26 -1.10 -21.31
C ARG A 136 -27.78 -0.83 -21.06
N THR A 137 -27.28 0.34 -21.47
CA THR A 137 -25.85 0.68 -21.33
C THR A 137 -25.47 0.90 -19.86
N LEU A 138 -26.39 1.49 -19.07
CA LEU A 138 -26.21 1.68 -17.64
C LEU A 138 -26.17 0.34 -16.88
N LYS A 139 -27.08 -0.59 -17.23
CA LYS A 139 -27.10 -1.94 -16.63
C LYS A 139 -25.83 -2.70 -16.94
N ASN A 140 -25.36 -2.68 -18.19
CA ASN A 140 -24.13 -3.37 -18.58
C ASN A 140 -22.90 -2.78 -17.88
N PHE A 141 -22.85 -1.46 -17.71
CA PHE A 141 -21.76 -0.80 -16.99
C PHE A 141 -21.79 -1.10 -15.49
N ALA A 142 -22.97 -1.05 -14.85
CA ALA A 142 -23.14 -1.41 -13.45
C ALA A 142 -22.77 -2.88 -13.20
N PHE A 143 -23.15 -3.78 -14.12
CA PHE A 143 -22.76 -5.18 -14.04
C PHE A 143 -21.25 -5.33 -14.17
N ALA A 144 -20.63 -4.78 -15.22
CA ALA A 144 -19.18 -4.86 -15.42
C ALA A 144 -18.39 -4.32 -14.21
N LEU A 145 -18.85 -3.22 -13.64
CA LEU A 145 -18.27 -2.61 -12.45
C LEU A 145 -18.44 -3.48 -11.20
N LEU A 146 -19.64 -4.05 -10.98
CA LEU A 146 -19.87 -5.00 -9.88
C LEU A 146 -18.96 -6.21 -10.04
N THR A 147 -18.72 -6.68 -11.26
CA THR A 147 -17.77 -7.74 -11.56
C THR A 147 -16.34 -7.31 -11.22
N VAL A 148 -15.93 -6.08 -11.53
CA VAL A 148 -14.59 -5.56 -11.17
C VAL A 148 -14.42 -5.41 -9.66
N ILE A 149 -15.43 -4.89 -8.95
CA ILE A 149 -15.38 -4.74 -7.48
C ILE A 149 -15.39 -6.10 -6.79
N SER A 150 -16.22 -7.04 -7.23
CA SER A 150 -16.27 -8.39 -6.69
C SER A 150 -14.99 -9.18 -7.01
N ALA A 151 -14.45 -9.05 -8.23
CA ALA A 151 -13.13 -9.56 -8.57
C ALA A 151 -12.04 -8.94 -7.70
N PHE A 152 -12.11 -7.64 -7.41
CA PHE A 152 -11.19 -6.98 -6.48
C PHE A 152 -11.33 -7.54 -5.07
N ALA A 153 -12.54 -7.68 -4.54
CA ALA A 153 -12.75 -8.27 -3.21
C ALA A 153 -12.20 -9.70 -3.16
N VAL A 154 -12.40 -10.51 -4.21
CA VAL A 154 -11.86 -11.87 -4.30
C VAL A 154 -10.33 -11.88 -4.43
N ILE A 155 -9.75 -11.12 -5.35
CA ILE A 155 -8.29 -11.01 -5.51
C ILE A 155 -7.66 -10.47 -4.23
N TYR A 156 -8.31 -9.52 -3.54
CA TYR A 156 -7.86 -8.98 -2.26
C TYR A 156 -7.98 -10.01 -1.15
N SER A 157 -9.09 -10.75 -1.03
CA SER A 157 -9.21 -11.85 -0.07
C SER A 157 -8.22 -12.99 -0.33
N LEU A 158 -7.82 -13.20 -1.59
CA LEU A 158 -6.80 -14.16 -1.98
C LEU A 158 -5.36 -13.62 -1.77
N ALA A 159 -5.15 -12.31 -1.93
CA ALA A 159 -3.85 -11.68 -1.74
C ALA A 159 -3.56 -11.37 -0.27
N VAL A 160 -4.58 -10.98 0.50
CA VAL A 160 -4.56 -10.79 1.96
C VAL A 160 -5.11 -12.06 2.62
N LEU A 161 -4.63 -13.21 2.19
CA LEU A 161 -4.80 -14.40 3.01
C LEU A 161 -4.06 -14.12 4.32
N PRO A 162 -4.69 -14.37 5.48
CA PRO A 162 -3.99 -14.29 6.75
C PRO A 162 -2.75 -15.20 6.66
N PRO A 163 -1.61 -14.81 7.28
CA PRO A 163 -0.41 -15.62 7.24
C PRO A 163 -0.77 -17.05 7.65
N SER A 164 -0.22 -18.02 6.92
CA SER A 164 -0.54 -19.43 7.16
C SER A 164 -0.27 -19.78 8.64
N ARG A 165 -0.97 -20.78 9.20
CA ARG A 165 -0.69 -21.21 10.59
C ARG A 165 0.80 -21.52 10.79
N THR A 166 1.45 -22.02 9.75
CA THR A 166 2.90 -22.25 9.72
C THR A 166 3.68 -20.95 9.87
N GLU A 167 3.38 -19.92 9.10
CA GLU A 167 4.03 -18.60 9.22
C GLU A 167 3.79 -17.94 10.59
N GLN A 168 2.58 -18.06 11.15
CA GLN A 168 2.28 -17.51 12.48
C GLN A 168 3.05 -18.23 13.59
N ASN A 169 3.09 -19.57 13.54
CA ASN A 169 3.87 -20.36 14.49
C ASN A 169 5.36 -20.06 14.37
N MET A 170 5.84 -19.90 13.13
CA MET A 170 7.21 -19.57 12.84
C MET A 170 7.58 -18.17 13.36
N ALA A 171 6.73 -17.17 13.14
CA ALA A 171 6.89 -15.83 13.69
C ALA A 171 7.01 -15.86 15.22
N ARG A 172 6.15 -16.64 15.89
CA ARG A 172 6.19 -16.80 17.35
C ARG A 172 7.47 -17.49 17.82
N HIS A 173 7.94 -18.53 17.12
CA HIS A 173 9.20 -19.21 17.48
C HIS A 173 10.42 -18.33 17.28
N MET A 174 10.46 -17.59 16.18
CA MET A 174 11.45 -16.57 15.88
C MET A 174 11.53 -15.52 16.99
N GLU A 175 10.38 -14.97 17.36
CA GLU A 175 10.23 -13.98 18.42
C GLU A 175 10.79 -14.49 19.76
N ILE A 176 10.42 -15.71 20.16
CA ILE A 176 10.91 -16.35 21.39
C ILE A 176 12.45 -16.50 21.37
N ASP A 177 13.03 -16.90 20.23
CA ASP A 177 14.46 -17.07 20.10
C ASP A 177 15.21 -15.74 20.23
N VAL A 178 14.73 -14.67 19.58
CA VAL A 178 15.37 -13.35 19.63
C VAL A 178 15.23 -12.70 21.00
N PHE A 179 14.08 -12.80 21.65
CA PHE A 179 13.92 -12.32 23.03
C PHE A 179 14.78 -13.10 24.02
N ALA A 180 14.99 -14.40 23.81
CA ALA A 180 15.90 -15.18 24.65
C ALA A 180 17.35 -14.68 24.55
N LEU A 181 17.81 -14.29 23.35
CA LEU A 181 19.13 -13.71 23.14
C LEU A 181 19.26 -12.37 23.87
N MET A 182 18.27 -11.50 23.72
CA MET A 182 18.27 -10.17 24.34
C MET A 182 18.24 -10.25 25.88
N ASN A 183 17.46 -11.17 26.43
CA ASN A 183 17.38 -11.40 27.88
C ASN A 183 18.70 -11.93 28.46
N ARG A 184 19.38 -12.85 27.77
CA ARG A 184 20.67 -13.40 28.22
C ARG A 184 21.73 -12.30 28.38
N ASP A 185 21.81 -11.42 27.39
CA ASP A 185 22.83 -10.36 27.33
C ASP A 185 22.40 -9.07 28.03
N ARG A 186 21.21 -9.06 28.68
CA ARG A 186 20.61 -7.89 29.34
C ARG A 186 20.55 -6.66 28.43
N VAL A 187 20.24 -6.89 27.17
CA VAL A 187 20.25 -5.84 26.15
C VAL A 187 19.00 -4.99 26.26
N LYS A 188 19.17 -3.67 26.29
CA LYS A 188 18.05 -2.73 26.29
C LYS A 188 17.45 -2.63 24.89
N VAL A 189 16.17 -2.98 24.78
CA VAL A 189 15.34 -2.78 23.57
C VAL A 189 14.97 -1.30 23.47
N LEU A 190 15.28 -0.68 22.33
CA LEU A 190 14.99 0.73 22.04
C LEU A 190 13.71 0.89 21.22
N GLN A 191 13.47 -0.03 20.28
CA GLN A 191 12.28 -0.06 19.43
C GLN A 191 12.05 -1.50 18.97
N GLU A 192 10.78 -1.88 18.89
CA GLU A 192 10.33 -3.15 18.35
C GLU A 192 9.23 -2.89 17.34
N ASP A 193 9.43 -3.36 16.11
CA ASP A 193 8.43 -3.33 15.07
C ASP A 193 8.29 -4.75 14.51
N SER A 194 7.10 -5.33 14.63
CA SER A 194 6.77 -6.60 14.01
C SER A 194 5.69 -6.40 12.94
N VAL A 195 5.97 -6.90 11.74
CA VAL A 195 5.07 -6.84 10.59
C VAL A 195 4.98 -8.24 10.01
N ALA A 196 3.85 -8.90 10.25
CA ALA A 196 3.49 -10.14 9.57
C ALA A 196 2.48 -9.81 8.47
N ARG A 197 2.91 -9.83 7.20
CA ARG A 197 2.06 -9.53 6.05
C ARG A 197 2.53 -10.32 4.82
N TYR A 198 1.59 -10.93 4.08
CA TYR A 198 1.81 -11.47 2.73
C TYR A 198 2.88 -12.59 2.60
N GLY A 199 2.75 -13.69 3.35
CA GLY A 199 3.76 -14.76 3.29
C GLY A 199 5.15 -14.30 3.75
N PHE A 200 5.22 -13.12 4.38
CA PHE A 200 6.41 -12.49 4.88
C PHE A 200 6.22 -12.12 6.35
N VAL A 201 7.15 -12.58 7.17
CA VAL A 201 7.26 -12.15 8.56
C VAL A 201 8.53 -11.34 8.68
N THR A 202 8.41 -10.11 9.12
CA THR A 202 9.57 -9.33 9.56
C THR A 202 9.42 -8.84 10.97
N MET A 203 10.43 -9.16 11.77
CA MET A 203 10.64 -8.57 13.08
C MET A 203 11.90 -7.71 13.01
N VAL A 204 11.76 -6.44 13.36
CA VAL A 204 12.85 -5.50 13.49
C VAL A 204 12.94 -5.09 14.94
N VAL A 205 14.05 -5.45 15.59
CA VAL A 205 14.34 -4.98 16.94
C VAL A 205 15.58 -4.10 16.90
N ILE A 206 15.46 -2.88 17.42
CA ILE A 206 16.58 -1.97 17.58
C ILE A 206 17.04 -2.07 19.03
N VAL A 207 18.30 -2.44 19.21
CA VAL A 207 18.91 -2.59 20.53
C VAL A 207 20.09 -1.66 20.72
N SER A 208 20.41 -1.30 21.96
CA SER A 208 21.56 -0.44 22.26
C SER A 208 22.90 -1.11 21.95
N GLN A 209 23.83 -0.38 21.33
CA GLN A 209 25.17 -0.86 20.99
C GLN A 209 26.06 -1.12 22.22
N GLN A 210 25.69 -0.61 23.40
CA GLN A 210 26.41 -0.89 24.65
C GLN A 210 26.38 -2.39 25.01
N GLY A 211 25.43 -3.16 24.45
CA GLY A 211 25.32 -4.61 24.63
C GLY A 211 25.82 -5.44 23.44
N TRP A 212 25.48 -5.03 22.20
CA TRP A 212 25.71 -5.77 20.95
C TRP A 212 26.47 -4.95 19.90
N GLY A 213 27.37 -5.61 19.16
CA GLY A 213 27.98 -5.09 17.93
C GLY A 213 27.41 -5.79 16.68
N THR A 214 27.99 -5.53 15.50
CA THR A 214 27.69 -6.28 14.26
C THR A 214 28.19 -7.72 14.32
N VAL A 215 29.22 -7.97 15.11
CA VAL A 215 29.71 -9.30 15.46
C VAL A 215 29.15 -9.65 16.83
N LEU A 216 28.41 -10.75 16.90
CA LEU A 216 27.89 -11.27 18.15
C LEU A 216 29.02 -11.71 19.07
N LYS A 217 28.79 -11.62 20.39
CA LYS A 217 29.72 -12.18 21.36
C LYS A 217 29.74 -13.71 21.20
N PRO A 218 30.87 -14.40 21.47
CA PRO A 218 30.97 -15.85 21.31
C PRO A 218 29.85 -16.63 22.01
N GLY A 219 29.47 -16.22 23.23
CA GLY A 219 28.37 -16.88 23.97
C GLY A 219 26.97 -16.65 23.40
N THR A 220 26.76 -15.54 22.68
CA THR A 220 25.50 -15.23 22.00
C THR A 220 25.39 -16.00 20.68
N GLU A 221 26.50 -16.10 19.94
CA GLU A 221 26.61 -16.93 18.74
C GLU A 221 26.41 -18.42 19.07
N GLU A 222 27.06 -18.92 20.12
CA GLU A 222 26.87 -20.31 20.58
C GLU A 222 25.40 -20.60 20.93
N LEU A 223 24.69 -19.64 21.56
CA LEU A 223 23.27 -19.81 21.86
C LEU A 223 22.42 -19.94 20.61
N LEU A 224 22.70 -19.15 19.58
CA LEU A 224 22.04 -19.25 18.28
C LEU A 224 22.26 -20.63 17.66
N LEU A 225 23.51 -21.10 17.65
CA LEU A 225 23.88 -22.40 17.12
C LEU A 225 23.18 -23.54 17.87
N VAL A 226 23.14 -23.50 19.21
CA VAL A 226 22.44 -24.47 20.06
C VAL A 226 20.93 -24.47 19.80
N ARG A 227 20.36 -23.30 19.50
CA ARG A 227 18.94 -23.17 19.10
C ARG A 227 18.67 -23.56 17.65
N GLY A 228 19.66 -24.09 16.94
CA GLY A 228 19.51 -24.63 15.58
C GLY A 228 19.63 -23.58 14.48
N TRP A 229 20.09 -22.37 14.79
CA TRP A 229 20.46 -21.39 13.77
C TRP A 229 21.81 -21.78 13.17
N LYS A 230 21.94 -21.68 11.85
CA LYS A 230 23.18 -21.95 11.12
C LYS A 230 23.72 -20.65 10.52
N LYS A 231 25.04 -20.46 10.55
CA LYS A 231 25.66 -19.28 9.94
C LYS A 231 25.57 -19.39 8.42
N TYR A 232 25.17 -18.32 7.73
CA TYR A 232 25.08 -18.30 6.28
C TYR A 232 26.50 -18.24 5.66
N GLN A 233 26.81 -19.10 4.70
CA GLN A 233 28.15 -19.12 4.12
C GLN A 233 28.51 -17.78 3.47
N GLY A 234 29.68 -17.24 3.83
CA GLY A 234 30.18 -15.97 3.31
C GLY A 234 29.66 -14.71 4.02
N ARG A 235 28.78 -14.82 5.03
CA ARG A 235 28.35 -13.67 5.85
C ARG A 235 28.34 -13.98 7.34
N ASN A 236 29.15 -13.24 8.09
CA ASN A 236 29.30 -13.45 9.54
C ASN A 236 28.15 -12.89 10.38
N ASP A 237 27.32 -12.04 9.77
CA ASP A 237 26.23 -11.31 10.37
C ASP A 237 24.86 -11.91 10.03
N VAL A 238 24.82 -13.04 9.32
CA VAL A 238 23.58 -13.67 8.83
C VAL A 238 23.47 -15.11 9.31
N TYR A 239 22.30 -15.47 9.84
CA TYR A 239 21.97 -16.80 10.32
C TYR A 239 20.67 -17.30 9.68
N CYS A 240 20.59 -18.60 9.45
CA CYS A 240 19.47 -19.28 8.81
C CYS A 240 18.88 -20.36 9.74
N LYS A 241 17.54 -20.44 9.81
CA LYS A 241 16.83 -21.52 10.51
C LYS A 241 15.47 -21.76 9.85
N GLU A 242 15.26 -22.95 9.31
CA GLU A 242 13.95 -23.37 8.75
C GLU A 242 13.34 -22.37 7.73
N GLY A 243 14.20 -21.72 6.92
CA GLY A 243 13.79 -20.70 5.94
C GLY A 243 13.69 -19.27 6.48
N ALA A 244 13.89 -19.08 7.78
CA ALA A 244 14.11 -17.79 8.42
C ALA A 244 15.54 -17.31 8.20
N GLN A 245 15.71 -16.02 7.94
CA GLN A 245 16.99 -15.35 7.95
C GLN A 245 17.02 -14.31 9.09
N LEU A 246 18.03 -14.39 9.95
CA LEU A 246 18.32 -13.44 11.00
C LEU A 246 19.59 -12.67 10.62
N SER A 247 19.56 -11.34 10.66
CA SER A 247 20.70 -10.49 10.36
C SER A 247 20.89 -9.35 11.34
N PHE A 248 22.15 -8.93 11.52
CA PHE A 248 22.55 -7.90 12.45
C PHE A 248 23.20 -6.74 11.68
N THR A 249 22.58 -5.57 11.71
CA THR A 249 23.09 -4.38 11.01
C THR A 249 23.28 -3.23 11.99
N GLN A 250 24.45 -2.59 11.99
CA GLN A 250 24.65 -1.39 12.80
C GLN A 250 23.79 -0.25 12.27
N THR A 251 23.14 0.47 13.18
CA THR A 251 22.31 1.64 12.86
C THR A 251 22.50 2.72 13.91
N MET A 252 22.10 3.95 13.59
CA MET A 252 21.92 5.00 14.61
C MET A 252 20.43 5.06 14.94
N HIS A 253 20.09 5.17 16.23
CA HIS A 253 18.73 5.44 16.69
C HIS A 253 18.75 6.61 17.66
N LYS A 254 18.12 7.73 17.30
CA LYS A 254 18.10 8.97 18.12
C LYS A 254 19.50 9.45 18.56
N ASN A 255 20.47 9.41 17.65
CA ASN A 255 21.89 9.75 17.88
C ASN A 255 22.66 8.80 18.81
N GLU A 256 22.06 7.68 19.22
CA GLU A 256 22.74 6.61 19.93
C GLU A 256 23.11 5.47 18.96
N GLY A 257 24.29 4.88 19.16
CA GLY A 257 24.69 3.68 18.45
C GLY A 257 23.74 2.52 18.80
N ALA A 258 23.23 1.86 17.77
CA ALA A 258 22.29 0.77 17.92
C ALA A 258 22.59 -0.38 16.96
N VAL A 259 22.06 -1.56 17.25
CA VAL A 259 22.06 -2.71 16.34
C VAL A 259 20.63 -3.00 15.96
N ARG A 260 20.38 -3.05 14.65
CA ARG A 260 19.13 -3.50 14.07
C ARG A 260 19.23 -5.00 13.87
N VAL A 261 18.37 -5.72 14.57
CA VAL A 261 18.16 -7.15 14.42
C VAL A 261 17.00 -7.31 13.45
N ASN A 262 17.28 -7.76 12.24
CA ASN A 262 16.26 -8.04 11.25
C ASN A 262 16.05 -9.54 11.17
N MET A 263 14.82 -9.97 11.29
CA MET A 263 14.45 -11.35 11.08
C MET A 263 13.41 -11.39 9.99
N ILE A 264 13.74 -12.07 8.90
CA ILE A 264 12.97 -12.10 7.66
C ILE A 264 12.62 -13.54 7.37
N TYR A 265 11.34 -13.79 7.13
CA TYR A 265 10.84 -15.04 6.59
C TYR A 265 10.06 -14.71 5.33
N ASP A 266 10.63 -14.93 4.15
CA ASP A 266 9.92 -14.92 2.88
C ASP A 266 10.41 -16.05 1.98
N HIS A 267 9.81 -16.16 0.80
CA HIS A 267 10.23 -17.13 -0.21
C HIS A 267 11.71 -17.00 -0.60
N SER A 268 12.27 -15.79 -0.59
CA SER A 268 13.68 -15.59 -0.94
C SER A 268 14.63 -16.05 0.18
N SER A 269 14.26 -15.83 1.45
CA SER A 269 15.01 -16.33 2.60
C SER A 269 14.88 -17.85 2.71
N GLN A 270 13.71 -18.42 2.38
CA GLN A 270 13.52 -19.86 2.26
C GLN A 270 14.48 -20.46 1.24
N GLN A 271 14.49 -19.95 0.01
CA GLN A 271 15.39 -20.43 -1.03
C GLN A 271 16.87 -20.27 -0.64
N ALA A 272 17.24 -19.13 -0.05
CA ALA A 272 18.61 -18.88 0.40
C ALA A 272 19.04 -19.87 1.51
N CYS A 273 18.18 -20.13 2.49
CA CYS A 273 18.49 -21.05 3.58
C CYS A 273 18.36 -22.53 3.18
N GLU A 274 17.57 -22.87 2.15
CA GLU A 274 17.45 -24.23 1.60
C GLU A 274 18.61 -24.62 0.71
N ALA A 275 19.15 -23.69 -0.10
CA ALA A 275 20.34 -23.94 -0.92
C ALA A 275 21.53 -24.44 -0.08
N GLU A 276 21.64 -23.95 1.16
CA GLU A 276 22.65 -24.34 2.15
C GLU A 276 22.41 -25.71 2.82
N ARG A 277 21.21 -26.29 2.70
CA ARG A 277 20.95 -27.65 3.21
C ARG A 277 21.47 -28.74 2.25
N GLY A 278 21.70 -28.40 1.00
CA GLY A 278 22.15 -29.32 -0.05
C GLY A 278 23.66 -29.49 -0.16
N THR A 279 24.44 -28.72 0.59
CA THR A 279 25.91 -28.75 0.66
C THR A 279 26.39 -29.27 2.00
#